data_AF-A0A813P1B1-F1
#
_entry.id   AF-A0A813P1B1-F1
#
_cell.length_a   1.000
_cell.length_b   1.000
_cell.length_c   1.000
_cell.angle_alpha   90.00
_cell.angle_beta   90.00
_cell.angle_gamma   90.00
#
_symmetry.space_group_name_H-M   'P 1'
#
loop_
_entity.id
_entity.type
_entity.pdbx_description
1 polymer ?
#
loop_
_entity_poly.entity_id
_entity_poly.type
_entity_poly.pdbx_seq_one_letter_code
_entity_poly.pdbx_strand_id
1 'polypeptide(L)'
;MFQIILGTFGNILNILIFTRRTLRNNPCSLYFLASSINNIFVLYVATLTRLLSSGWKIDPTNYNLTLCKLRIFFVYSSLALIQWFMVLASIDRYLSSC
;
A
#
# COMPACT_ATOMS: atom_id res chain seq x y z
N MET A 1 -3.43 -12.78 10.47
CA MET A 1 -4.52 -13.16 9.55
C MET A 1 -5.60 -12.08 9.50
N PHE A 2 -6.16 -11.65 10.65
CA PHE A 2 -7.19 -10.60 10.71
C PHE A 2 -6.82 -9.28 9.99
N GLN A 3 -5.57 -8.81 10.16
CA GLN A 3 -5.05 -7.62 9.47
C GLN A 3 -5.16 -7.69 7.95
N ILE A 4 -5.03 -8.89 7.36
CA ILE A 4 -5.11 -9.07 5.91
C ILE A 4 -6.55 -8.98 5.44
N ILE A 5 -7.47 -9.65 6.15
CA ILE A 5 -8.89 -9.66 5.79
C ILE A 5 -9.42 -8.23 5.81
N LEU A 6 -9.18 -7.50 6.92
CA LEU A 6 -9.61 -6.12 7.03
C LEU A 6 -8.88 -5.19 6.06
N GLY A 7 -7.55 -5.33 5.95
CA GLY A 7 -6.72 -4.47 5.11
C GLY A 7 -7.05 -4.64 3.63
N THR A 8 -7.19 -5.87 3.16
CA THR A 8 -7.58 -6.16 1.77
C THR A 8 -9.00 -5.68 1.49
N PHE A 9 -9.96 -5.98 2.37
CA PHE A 9 -11.35 -5.56 2.18
C PHE A 9 -11.47 -4.02 2.13
N GLY A 10 -10.87 -3.32 3.09
CA GLY A 10 -10.90 -1.86 3.15
C GLY A 10 -10.23 -1.20 1.93
N ASN A 11 -9.06 -1.68 1.52
CA ASN A 11 -8.38 -1.10 0.36
C ASN A 11 -9.07 -1.44 -0.97
N ILE A 12 -9.70 -2.62 -1.11
CA ILE A 12 -10.52 -2.95 -2.29
C ILE A 12 -11.72 -2.01 -2.37
N LEU A 13 -12.42 -1.77 -1.26
CA LEU A 13 -13.52 -0.82 -1.22
C LEU A 13 -13.08 0.59 -1.62
N ASN A 14 -11.93 1.05 -1.11
CA ASN A 14 -11.36 2.34 -1.52
C ASN A 14 -11.08 2.38 -3.02
N ILE A 15 -10.46 1.35 -3.59
CA ILE A 15 -10.19 1.28 -5.03
C ILE A 15 -11.50 1.33 -5.83
N LEU A 16 -12.52 0.56 -5.44
CA LEU A 16 -13.82 0.55 -6.10
C LEU A 16 -14.52 1.92 -6.04
N ILE A 17 -14.41 2.63 -4.91
CA ILE A 17 -14.99 3.97 -4.74
C ILE A 17 -14.23 4.98 -5.60
N PHE A 18 -12.90 5.05 -5.50
CA PHE A 18 -12.09 6.03 -6.21
C PHE A 18 -11.99 5.77 -7.72
N THR A 19 -12.27 4.56 -8.18
CA THR A 19 -12.37 4.24 -9.62
C THR A 19 -13.66 4.75 -10.25
N ARG A 20 -14.66 5.17 -9.45
CA ARG A 20 -15.92 5.72 -9.99
C ARG A 20 -15.66 6.99 -10.79
N ARG A 21 -16.33 7.08 -11.94
CA ARG A 21 -16.17 8.15 -12.94
C ARG A 21 -16.40 9.55 -12.37
N THR A 22 -17.25 9.68 -11.35
CA THR A 22 -17.54 10.92 -10.65
C THR A 22 -16.38 11.44 -9.81
N LEU A 23 -15.54 10.56 -9.27
CA LEU A 23 -14.42 10.93 -8.41
C LEU A 23 -13.14 11.15 -9.22
N ARG A 24 -12.98 10.47 -10.37
CA ARG A 24 -11.80 10.50 -11.24
C ARG A 24 -11.39 11.87 -11.79
N ASN A 25 -12.28 12.86 -11.74
CA ASN A 25 -11.97 14.25 -12.13
C ASN A 25 -11.22 15.01 -11.03
N ASN A 26 -11.19 14.51 -9.79
CA ASN A 26 -10.49 15.17 -8.69
C ASN A 26 -9.08 14.57 -8.52
N PRO A 27 -8.01 15.38 -8.63
CA PRO A 27 -6.63 14.92 -8.44
C PRO A 27 -6.41 14.27 -7.07
N CYS A 28 -6.99 14.84 -6.00
CA CYS A 28 -7.06 14.23 -4.67
C CYS A 28 -7.51 12.75 -4.67
N SER A 29 -8.52 12.39 -5.47
CA SER A 29 -9.02 11.00 -5.53
C SER A 29 -8.00 10.04 -6.13
N LEU A 30 -7.18 10.51 -7.07
CA LEU A 30 -6.13 9.72 -7.72
C LEU A 30 -4.99 9.43 -6.75
N TYR A 31 -4.63 10.39 -5.89
CA TYR A 31 -3.66 10.16 -4.82
C TYR A 31 -4.14 9.12 -3.81
N PHE A 32 -5.42 9.16 -3.42
CA PHE A 32 -5.99 8.14 -2.55
C PHE A 32 -6.09 6.76 -3.21
N LEU A 33 -6.39 6.71 -4.51
CA LEU A 33 -6.38 5.47 -5.29
C LEU A 33 -4.96 4.86 -5.33
N ALA A 34 -3.95 5.66 -5.67
CA ALA A 34 -2.55 5.23 -5.71
C ALA A 34 -2.07 4.76 -4.34
N SER A 35 -2.43 5.49 -3.27
CA SER A 35 -2.13 5.11 -1.89
C SER A 35 -2.78 3.76 -1.51
N SER A 36 -4.03 3.53 -1.90
CA SER A 36 -4.76 2.28 -1.62
C SER A 36 -4.15 1.07 -2.34
N ILE A 37 -3.75 1.23 -3.61
CA ILE A 37 -3.04 0.18 -4.37
C ILE A 37 -1.72 -0.17 -3.70
N ASN A 38 -0.96 0.84 -3.28
CA ASN A 38 0.33 0.65 -2.65
C ASN A 38 0.20 0.01 -1.25
N ASN A 39 -0.87 0.32 -0.52
CA ASN A 39 -1.21 -0.33 0.75
C ASN A 39 -1.48 -1.83 0.57
N ILE A 40 -2.22 -2.22 -0.48
CA ILE A 40 -2.43 -3.63 -0.83
C ILE A 40 -1.08 -4.31 -1.09
N PHE A 41 -0.23 -3.69 -1.91
CA PHE A 41 1.08 -4.24 -2.24
C PHE A 41 1.92 -4.50 -0.97
N VAL A 42 2.05 -3.51 -0.09
CA VAL A 42 2.80 -3.66 1.18
C VAL A 42 2.21 -4.76 2.06
N LEU A 43 0.88 -4.80 2.18
CA LEU A 43 0.18 -5.77 3.02
C LEU A 43 0.43 -7.21 2.55
N TYR A 44 0.39 -7.46 1.24
CA TYR A 44 0.69 -8.78 0.67
C TYR A 44 2.18 -9.14 0.81
N VAL A 45 3.10 -8.21 0.52
CA VAL A 45 4.55 -8.46 0.64
C VAL A 45 4.96 -8.73 2.10
N ALA A 46 4.43 -7.94 3.05
CA ALA A 46 4.70 -8.13 4.47
C ALA A 46 4.19 -9.49 4.97
N THR A 47 2.97 -9.85 4.55
CA THR A 47 2.33 -11.12 4.92
C THR A 47 3.05 -12.32 4.34
N LEU A 48 3.40 -12.28 3.05
CA LEU A 48 4.06 -13.40 2.37
C LEU A 48 5.34 -13.77 3.12
N THR A 49 6.15 -12.78 3.49
CA THR A 49 7.39 -13.04 4.26
C THR A 49 7.11 -13.62 5.64
N ARG A 50 6.06 -13.14 6.31
CA ARG A 50 5.68 -13.68 7.62
C ARG A 50 5.16 -15.11 7.51
N LEU A 51 4.43 -15.44 6.44
CA LEU A 51 3.93 -16.79 6.17
C LEU A 51 5.08 -17.75 5.86
N LEU A 52 6.09 -17.33 5.09
CA LEU A 52 7.27 -18.16 4.80
C LEU A 52 8.08 -18.45 6.06
N SER A 53 8.35 -17.43 6.88
CA SER A 53 9.12 -17.59 8.13
C SER A 53 8.35 -18.39 9.18
N SER A 54 7.08 -18.07 9.44
CA SER A 54 6.29 -18.73 10.50
C SER A 54 5.67 -20.06 10.08
N GLY A 55 5.31 -20.22 8.81
CA GLY A 55 4.59 -21.39 8.31
C GLY A 55 5.51 -22.51 7.84
N TRP A 56 6.57 -22.14 7.12
CA TRP A 56 7.52 -23.12 6.56
C TRP A 56 8.86 -23.21 7.31
N LYS A 57 9.11 -22.35 8.32
CA LYS A 57 10.42 -22.19 8.97
C LYS A 57 11.56 -21.90 7.98
N ILE A 58 11.22 -21.43 6.78
CA ILE A 58 12.18 -21.02 5.76
C ILE A 58 12.29 -19.52 5.90
N ASP A 59 13.40 -19.05 6.46
CA ASP A 59 13.71 -17.62 6.46
C ASP A 59 14.29 -17.25 5.09
N PRO A 60 13.53 -16.57 4.21
CA PRO A 60 14.03 -16.17 2.89
C PRO A 60 15.22 -15.21 3.02
N THR A 61 15.32 -14.54 4.17
CA THR A 61 16.43 -13.68 4.57
C THR A 61 17.75 -14.43 4.72
N ASN A 62 17.72 -15.67 5.21
CA ASN A 62 18.90 -16.52 5.33
C ASN A 62 19.25 -17.22 4.01
N TYR A 63 18.24 -17.48 3.17
CA TYR A 63 18.43 -18.17 1.89
C TYR A 63 18.97 -17.26 0.79
N ASN A 64 18.55 -15.99 0.73
CA ASN A 64 18.98 -15.04 -0.30
C ASN A 64 18.99 -13.59 0.22
N LEU A 65 20.19 -13.09 0.57
CA LEU A 65 20.44 -11.70 1.01
C LEU A 65 19.89 -10.64 0.03
N THR A 66 19.98 -10.90 -1.28
CA THR A 66 19.48 -9.99 -2.32
C THR A 66 17.95 -9.83 -2.26
N LEU A 67 17.22 -10.93 -2.08
CA LEU A 67 15.76 -10.90 -1.93
C LEU A 67 15.34 -10.18 -0.65
N CYS A 68 16.11 -10.34 0.44
CA CYS A 68 15.86 -9.60 1.68
C CYS A 68 16.03 -8.09 1.50
N LYS A 69 17.12 -7.66 0.84
CA LYS A 69 17.38 -6.23 0.58
C LYS A 69 16.33 -5.62 -0.33
N LEU A 70 15.98 -6.31 -1.42
CA LEU A 70 14.92 -5.86 -2.34
C LEU A 70 13.57 -5.72 -1.61
N ARG A 71 13.21 -6.70 -0.79
CA ARG A 71 11.99 -6.63 0.02
C ARG A 71 11.97 -5.40 0.91
N ILE A 72 13.04 -5.17 1.68
CA ILE A 72 13.13 -4.01 2.57
C ILE A 72 12.99 -2.72 1.78
N PHE A 73 13.70 -2.61 0.66
CA PHE A 73 13.62 -1.46 -0.25
C PHE A 73 12.19 -1.22 -0.74
N PHE A 74 11.52 -2.23 -1.29
CA PHE A 74 10.15 -2.10 -1.79
C PHE A 74 9.16 -1.72 -0.69
N VAL A 75 9.19 -2.40 0.46
CA VAL A 75 8.27 -2.12 1.57
C VAL A 75 8.48 -0.71 2.10
N TYR A 76 9.72 -0.29 2.32
CA TYR A 76 10.02 1.03 2.87
C TYR A 76 9.66 2.15 1.88
N SER A 77 10.02 1.96 0.60
CA SER A 77 9.67 2.91 -0.46
C SER A 77 8.16 3.03 -0.62
N SER A 78 7.44 1.92 -0.59
CA SER A 78 5.98 1.93 -0.66
C SER A 78 5.35 2.63 0.55
N LEU A 79 5.81 2.37 1.77
CA LEU A 79 5.31 3.07 2.96
C LEU A 79 5.54 4.58 2.88
N ALA A 80 6.72 5.02 2.41
CA ALA A 80 6.99 6.43 2.17
C ALA A 80 6.04 7.02 1.12
N LEU A 81 5.85 6.33 -0.02
CA LEU A 81 4.94 6.78 -1.08
C LEU A 81 3.49 6.93 -0.58
N ILE A 82 3.00 6.00 0.26
CA ILE A 82 1.66 6.10 0.88
C ILE A 82 1.51 7.42 1.65
N GLN A 83 2.52 7.78 2.44
CA GLN A 83 2.53 9.02 3.23
C GLN A 83 2.59 10.26 2.33
N TRP A 84 3.47 10.24 1.33
CA TRP A 84 3.60 11.34 0.36
C TRP A 84 2.31 11.57 -0.43
N PHE A 85 1.61 10.51 -0.86
CA PHE A 85 0.31 10.65 -1.51
C PHE A 85 -0.74 11.27 -0.59
N MET A 86 -0.75 10.94 0.70
CA MET A 86 -1.66 11.58 1.65
C MET A 86 -1.34 13.08 1.82
N VAL A 87 -0.07 13.44 1.94
CA VAL A 87 0.35 14.85 2.05
C VAL A 87 -0.04 15.63 0.81
N LEU A 88 0.22 15.09 -0.39
CA LEU A 88 -0.17 15.71 -1.65
C LEU A 88 -1.70 15.87 -1.76
N ALA A 89 -2.47 14.86 -1.34
CA ALA A 89 -3.93 14.96 -1.29
C ALA A 89 -4.42 16.06 -0.35
N SER A 90 -3.78 16.25 0.81
CA SER A 90 -4.10 17.34 1.73
C SER A 90 -3.78 18.71 1.15
N ILE A 91 -2.63 18.87 0.48
CA ILE A 91 -2.25 20.11 -0.18
C ILE A 91 -3.23 20.45 -1.30
N ASP A 92 -3.59 19.46 -2.14
CA ASP A 92 -4.55 19.60 -3.23
C ASP A 92 -5.91 20.07 -2.73
N ARG A 93 -6.42 19.48 -1.63
CA ARG A 93 -7.68 19.93 -1.02
C ARG A 93 -7.58 21.32 -0.40
N TYR A 94 -6.45 21.66 0.22
CA TYR A 94 -6.25 22.98 0.79
C TYR A 94 -6.29 24.06 -0.30
N LEU A 95 -5.53 23.88 -1.38
CA LEU A 95 -5.51 24.80 -2.51
C LEU A 95 -6.86 24.91 -3.23
N SER A 96 -7.61 23.80 -3.34
CA SER A 96 -8.95 23.83 -3.93
C SER A 96 -10.01 24.50 -3.03
N SER A 97 -9.73 24.74 -1.75
CA SER A 97 -10.65 25.36 -0.80
C SER A 97 -10.37 26.85 -0.56
N CYS A 98 -9.22 27.35 -1.03
CA CYS A 98 -8.84 28.77 -1.01
C CYS A 98 -9.33 29.49 -2.27
#